data_AF-A0A963Y6G8-F1
#
_entry.id   AF-A0A963Y6G8-F1
#
_cell.length_a   1.000
_cell.length_b   1.000
_cell.length_c   1.000
_cell.angle_alpha   90.00
_cell.angle_beta   90.00
_cell.angle_gamma   90.00
#
_symmetry.space_group_name_H-M   'P 1'
#
loop_
_entity.id
_entity.type
_entity.pdbx_description
1 polymer ?
#
loop_
_entity_poly.entity_id
_entity_poly.type
_entity_poly.pdbx_seq_one_letter_code
_entity_poly.pdbx_strand_id
1 'polypeptide(L)' 'MSRSTEPPVVLITGANRGLGRALAQSFATAGATVLAACRDPASATFAP' A
#
# COMPACT_ATOMS: atom_id res chain seq x y z
N MET A 1 12.22 -16.63 -15.89
CA MET A 1 11.03 -15.84 -15.52
C MET A 1 11.20 -14.44 -16.09
N SER A 2 10.35 -14.03 -17.03
CA SER A 2 10.32 -12.63 -17.49
C SER A 2 9.60 -11.81 -16.43
N ARG A 3 10.24 -10.76 -15.89
CA ARG A 3 9.58 -9.80 -15.00
C ARG A 3 9.12 -8.62 -15.85
N SER A 4 7.87 -8.18 -15.66
CA SER A 4 7.41 -6.90 -16.21
C SER A 4 8.28 -5.76 -15.66
N THR A 5 8.57 -4.78 -16.52
CA THR A 5 9.31 -3.57 -16.15
C THR A 5 8.40 -2.48 -15.58
N GLU A 6 7.08 -2.71 -15.58
CA GLU A 6 6.10 -1.79 -15.03
C GLU A 6 6.10 -1.82 -13.49
N PRO A 7 5.83 -0.68 -12.83
CA PRO A 7 5.67 -0.65 -11.39
C PRO A 7 4.55 -1.61 -10.96
N PRO A 8 4.77 -2.45 -9.93
CA PRO A 8 3.76 -3.38 -9.47
C PRO A 8 2.57 -2.64 -8.83
N VAL A 9 1.38 -3.21 -8.99
CA VAL A 9 0.17 -2.77 -8.27
C VAL A 9 -0.08 -3.72 -7.09
N VAL A 10 -0.25 -3.17 -5.89
CA VAL A 10 -0.39 -3.95 -4.65
C VAL A 10 -1.68 -3.58 -3.91
N LEU A 11 -2.55 -4.57 -3.66
CA LEU A 11 -3.75 -4.40 -2.83
C LEU A 11 -3.44 -4.79 -1.38
N ILE A 12 -3.71 -3.88 -0.44
CA ILE A 12 -3.48 -4.11 1.00
C ILE A 12 -4.77 -3.84 1.78
N THR A 13 -5.26 -4.87 2.46
CA THR A 13 -6.41 -4.77 3.38
C THR A 13 -5.96 -4.46 4.81
N GLY A 14 -6.80 -3.77 5.59
CA GLY A 14 -6.43 -3.35 6.94
C GLY A 14 -5.34 -2.27 6.95
N ALA A 15 -5.25 -1.48 5.88
CA ALA A 15 -4.16 -0.55 5.62
C ALA A 15 -4.17 0.72 6.49
N ASN A 16 -5.16 0.92 7.36
CA ASN A 16 -5.26 2.12 8.19
C ASN A 16 -4.40 2.08 9.47
N ARG A 17 -3.91 0.91 9.90
CA ARG A 17 -3.10 0.78 11.13
C ARG A 17 -2.18 -0.44 11.12
N GLY A 18 -1.30 -0.51 12.12
CA GLY A 18 -0.42 -1.66 12.35
C GLY A 18 0.40 -2.06 11.12
N LEU A 19 0.52 -3.37 10.89
CA LEU A 19 1.28 -3.92 9.77
C LEU A 19 0.72 -3.51 8.40
N GLY A 20 -0.62 -3.45 8.24
CA GLY A 20 -1.23 -3.05 6.97
C GLY A 20 -0.79 -1.66 6.53
N ARG A 21 -0.76 -0.69 7.47
CA ARG A 21 -0.26 0.66 7.20
C ARG A 21 1.24 0.67 6.88
N ALA A 22 2.04 -0.04 7.68
CA ALA A 22 3.49 -0.10 7.47
C ALA A 22 3.86 -0.69 6.11
N LEU A 23 3.16 -1.75 5.68
CA LEU A 23 3.33 -2.36 4.37
C LEU A 23 2.91 -1.39 3.26
N ALA A 24 1.74 -0.74 3.39
CA ALA A 24 1.29 0.24 2.40
C ALA A 24 2.28 1.38 2.19
N GLN A 25 2.85 1.91 3.29
CA GLN A 25 3.89 2.92 3.21
C GLN A 25 5.16 2.36 2.55
N SER A 26 5.64 1.19 2.97
CA SER A 26 6.84 0.57 2.42
C SER A 26 6.74 0.31 0.91
N PHE A 27 5.62 -0.24 0.45
CA PHE A 27 5.40 -0.50 -0.98
C PHE A 27 5.27 0.79 -1.79
N ALA A 28 4.60 1.82 -1.25
CA ALA A 28 4.53 3.13 -1.91
C ALA A 28 5.92 3.77 -2.01
N THR A 29 6.73 3.74 -0.94
CA THR A 29 8.12 4.22 -0.95
C THR A 29 8.99 3.43 -1.94
N ALA A 30 8.71 2.14 -2.14
CA ALA A 30 9.40 1.30 -3.13
C ALA A 30 8.93 1.55 -4.58
N GLY A 31 8.01 2.48 -4.82
CA GLY A 31 7.54 2.87 -6.15
C GLY A 31 6.37 2.03 -6.68
N ALA A 32 5.76 1.19 -5.85
CA ALA A 32 4.56 0.47 -6.24
C ALA A 32 3.33 1.39 -6.24
N THR A 33 2.35 1.07 -7.09
CA THR A 33 1.00 1.65 -6.95
C THR A 33 0.25 0.86 -5.88
N VAL A 34 -0.12 1.51 -4.78
CA VAL A 34 -0.77 0.83 -3.65
C VAL A 34 -2.26 1.16 -3.60
N LEU A 35 -3.10 0.12 -3.65
CA LEU A 35 -4.52 0.19 -3.36
C LEU A 35 -4.74 -0.16 -1.88
N ALA A 36 -4.92 0.84 -1.04
CA ALA A 36 -5.15 0.67 0.39
C ALA A 36 -6.66 0.52 0.69
N ALA A 37 -7.05 -0.54 1.39
CA ALA A 37 -8.43 -0.82 1.76
C ALA A 37 -8.59 -1.07 3.26
N CYS A 38 -9.66 -0.54 3.86
CA CYS A 38 -10.05 -0.80 5.24
C CYS A 38 -11.52 -0.42 5.46
N ARG A 39 -12.06 -0.74 6.65
CA ARG A 39 -13.46 -0.43 7.00
C ARG A 39 -13.76 1.06 7.10
N ASP A 40 -12.80 1.84 7.59
CA ASP A 40 -12.92 3.28 7.76
C ASP A 40 -11.72 3.97 7.09
N PRO A 41 -11.84 4.31 5.79
CA PRO A 41 -10.75 4.93 5.04
C PRO A 41 -10.41 6.34 5.54
N ALA A 42 -11.34 7.05 6.18
CA ALA A 42 -11.06 8.39 6.73
C ALA A 42 -10.05 8.33 7.90
N SER A 43 -9.98 7.19 8.60
CA SER A 43 -8.98 6.96 9.65
C SER A 43 -7.57 6.65 9.12
N ALA A 44 -7.39 6.46 7.82
CA ALA A 44 -6.09 6.11 7.25
C ALA A 44 -5.22 7.36 7.04
N THR A 45 -4.27 7.58 7.96
CA THR A 45 -3.27 8.66 7.83
C THR A 45 -1.96 8.09 7.29
N PHE A 46 -1.57 8.54 6.09
CA PHE A 46 -0.26 8.28 5.51
C PHE A 46 0.55 9.57 5.57
N ALA A 47 1.76 9.52 6.13
CA ALA A 47 2.70 10.63 6.02
C ALA A 47 3.14 10.78 4.55
N PRO A 48 3.36 12.00 4.04
CA PRO A 48 3.91 12.25 2.72
C PRO A 48 5.34 11.69 2.58
#